data_AF-A0A820C4M6-F1
#
_entry.id   AF-A0A820C4M6-F1
#
_cell.length_a   1.000
_cell.length_b   1.000
_cell.length_c   1.000
_cell.angle_alpha   90.00
_cell.angle_beta   90.00
_cell.angle_gamma   90.00
#
_symmetry.space_group_name_H-M   'P 1'
#
loop_
_entity.id
_entity.type
_entity.pdbx_description
1 polymer ?
#
loop_
_entity_poly.entity_id
_entity_poly.type
_entity_poly.pdbx_seq_one_letter_code
_entity_poly.pdbx_strand_id
1 'polypeptide(L)'
;MNYTVAIDIIFALAADFNNDTKLDLALVSQLNNSIIMLLGDGKSNFNNPTTFSVGNGKSPICIATQDFNNDKKLDLVVANYYGKNISVFLGNGDGSFRNQTTYQTGANPRFVIAVDLNNDYIIDLVVSNEGQNTIGILYGISGGTFQPMVKYTVGRQPNVIVANDFNQDKKLDIAVINKGSNNIYMLFGDGNGGFPSNKTYTTGSSPIDMIVADLNNDGKRDIIVANSASADLTILLNQCLN
;
A
#
# COMPACT_ATOMS: atom_id res chain seq x y z
N MET A 1 11.75 3.76 -25.41
CA MET A 1 11.19 5.12 -25.54
C MET A 1 11.28 5.77 -24.16
N ASN A 2 11.77 7.00 -24.04
CA ASN A 2 11.88 7.69 -22.74
C ASN A 2 10.77 8.75 -22.65
N TYR A 3 9.95 8.68 -21.61
CA TYR A 3 8.92 9.68 -21.31
C TYR A 3 9.39 10.54 -20.14
N THR A 4 9.80 11.77 -20.40
CA THR A 4 10.17 12.71 -19.34
C THR A 4 8.90 13.39 -18.82
N VAL A 5 8.43 12.96 -17.64
CA VAL A 5 7.19 13.47 -17.00
C VAL A 5 7.50 14.37 -15.81
N ALA A 6 8.48 13.97 -14.99
CA ALA A 6 9.08 14.78 -13.94
C ALA A 6 10.48 14.23 -13.62
N ILE A 7 11.27 14.98 -12.87
CA ILE A 7 12.65 14.60 -12.51
C ILE A 7 12.76 13.82 -11.19
N ASP A 8 11.63 13.58 -10.53
CA ASP A 8 11.53 13.13 -9.13
C ASP A 8 10.47 12.03 -8.93
N ILE A 9 10.26 11.21 -9.96
CA ILE A 9 9.34 10.07 -9.87
C ILE A 9 9.96 8.99 -9.00
N ILE A 10 9.26 8.62 -7.91
CA ILE A 10 9.75 7.64 -6.95
C ILE A 10 8.86 6.40 -6.81
N PHE A 11 7.66 6.44 -7.39
CA PHE A 11 6.71 5.33 -7.37
C PHE A 11 5.85 5.38 -8.63
N ALA A 12 5.47 4.20 -9.14
CA ALA A 12 4.57 4.04 -10.26
C ALA A 12 3.57 2.92 -9.97
N LEU A 13 2.32 3.12 -10.40
CA LEU A 13 1.24 2.15 -10.33
C LEU A 13 0.58 2.08 -11.71
N ALA A 14 0.32 0.88 -12.21
CA ALA A 14 -0.37 0.66 -13.47
C ALA A 14 -1.77 0.09 -13.21
N ALA A 15 -2.79 0.71 -13.77
CA ALA A 15 -4.18 0.27 -13.71
C ALA A 15 -5.01 0.94 -14.82
N ASP A 16 -6.23 0.49 -15.05
CA ASP A 16 -7.17 1.11 -15.99
C ASP A 16 -8.00 2.19 -15.27
N PHE A 17 -7.52 3.44 -15.27
CA PHE A 17 -8.13 4.54 -14.51
C PHE A 17 -9.29 5.22 -15.26
N ASN A 18 -9.45 4.93 -16.54
CA ASN A 18 -10.50 5.50 -17.39
C ASN A 18 -11.49 4.44 -17.96
N ASN A 19 -11.39 3.20 -17.49
CA ASN A 19 -12.22 2.06 -17.89
C ASN A 19 -12.19 1.77 -19.41
N ASP A 20 -11.06 2.00 -20.07
CA ASP A 20 -10.89 1.76 -21.51
C ASP A 20 -10.19 0.42 -21.83
N THR A 21 -9.97 -0.41 -20.81
CA THR A 21 -9.30 -1.73 -20.81
C THR A 21 -7.81 -1.70 -21.12
N LYS A 22 -7.18 -0.52 -21.13
CA LYS A 22 -5.74 -0.38 -21.29
C LYS A 22 -5.12 0.09 -19.98
N LEU A 23 -3.84 -0.24 -19.80
CA LEU A 23 -3.11 0.19 -18.63
C LEU A 23 -2.68 1.65 -18.79
N ASP A 24 -3.08 2.45 -17.82
CA ASP A 24 -2.61 3.80 -17.54
C ASP A 24 -1.53 3.76 -16.46
N LEU A 25 -0.91 4.91 -16.17
CA LEU A 25 0.07 5.05 -15.09
C LEU A 25 -0.30 6.19 -14.13
N ALA A 26 -0.30 5.89 -12.85
CA ALA A 26 -0.24 6.87 -11.77
C ALA A 26 1.18 6.92 -11.21
N LEU A 27 1.80 8.10 -11.20
CA LEU A 27 3.18 8.33 -10.78
C LEU A 27 3.25 9.29 -9.60
N VAL A 28 4.13 9.02 -8.65
CA VAL A 28 4.39 9.91 -7.51
C VAL A 28 5.53 10.86 -7.83
N SER A 29 5.26 12.16 -7.86
CA SER A 29 6.25 13.23 -7.94
C SER A 29 6.47 13.85 -6.56
N GLN A 30 7.54 13.40 -5.90
CA GLN A 30 7.77 13.66 -4.48
C GLN A 30 8.02 15.14 -4.16
N LEU A 31 8.91 15.79 -4.92
CA LEU A 31 9.31 17.19 -4.76
C LEU A 31 8.20 18.15 -5.21
N ASN A 32 7.42 17.78 -6.23
CA ASN A 32 6.28 18.59 -6.68
C ASN A 32 5.01 18.38 -5.85
N ASN A 33 5.03 17.45 -4.88
CA ASN A 33 3.90 17.14 -4.00
C ASN A 33 2.62 16.80 -4.80
N SER A 34 2.76 15.90 -5.77
CA SER A 34 1.65 15.55 -6.66
C SER A 34 1.70 14.11 -7.17
N ILE A 35 0.54 13.66 -7.64
CA ILE A 35 0.39 12.48 -8.48
C ILE A 35 0.27 12.94 -9.93
N ILE A 36 0.98 12.27 -10.83
CA ILE A 36 0.90 12.48 -12.28
C ILE A 36 0.19 11.29 -12.89
N MET A 37 -0.91 11.53 -13.60
CA MET A 37 -1.69 10.55 -14.33
C MET A 37 -1.34 10.60 -15.82
N LEU A 38 -1.07 9.43 -16.40
CA LEU A 38 -0.78 9.22 -17.81
C LEU A 38 -1.73 8.16 -18.35
N LEU A 39 -2.70 8.57 -19.16
CA LEU A 39 -3.64 7.64 -19.78
C LEU A 39 -3.02 6.98 -21.01
N GLY A 40 -3.02 5.65 -21.05
CA GLY A 40 -2.36 4.82 -22.04
C GLY A 40 -3.27 4.46 -23.21
N ASP A 41 -2.70 4.34 -24.41
CA ASP A 41 -3.44 3.88 -25.59
C ASP A 41 -3.38 2.35 -25.82
N GLY A 42 -2.70 1.62 -24.92
CA GLY A 42 -2.45 0.18 -25.01
C GLY A 42 -1.33 -0.21 -26.00
N LYS A 43 -0.68 0.78 -26.62
CA LYS A 43 0.42 0.60 -27.59
C LYS A 43 1.67 1.35 -27.15
N SER A 44 1.82 1.49 -25.83
CA SER A 44 2.92 2.21 -25.17
C SER A 44 2.98 3.71 -25.48
N ASN A 45 1.88 4.34 -25.92
CA ASN A 45 1.75 5.79 -25.95
C ASN A 45 0.87 6.28 -24.79
N PHE A 46 1.16 7.48 -24.30
CA PHE A 46 0.42 8.13 -23.23
C PHE A 46 -0.06 9.51 -23.66
N ASN A 47 -1.25 9.89 -23.19
CA ASN A 47 -1.78 11.24 -23.31
C ASN A 47 -0.92 12.25 -22.54
N ASN A 48 -1.21 13.53 -22.72
CA ASN A 48 -0.58 14.58 -21.92
C ASN A 48 -0.80 14.33 -20.41
N PRO A 49 0.23 14.51 -19.57
CA PRO A 49 0.13 14.27 -18.15
C PRO A 49 -0.88 15.20 -17.49
N THR A 50 -1.70 14.63 -16.61
CA THR A 50 -2.57 15.38 -15.70
C THR A 50 -2.04 15.27 -14.28
N THR A 51 -2.03 16.37 -13.54
CA THR A 51 -1.40 16.44 -12.22
C THR A 51 -2.42 16.73 -11.12
N PHE A 52 -2.36 15.96 -10.04
CA PHE A 52 -3.21 16.11 -8.86
C PHE A 52 -2.34 16.42 -7.64
N SER A 53 -2.53 17.58 -7.01
CA SER A 53 -1.74 17.98 -5.84
C SER A 53 -2.22 17.28 -4.57
N VAL A 54 -1.27 16.79 -3.76
CA VAL A 54 -1.55 16.34 -2.38
C VAL A 54 -1.40 17.48 -1.34
N GLY A 55 -1.00 18.67 -1.79
CA GLY A 55 -0.73 19.85 -0.97
C GLY A 55 0.76 20.06 -0.68
N ASN A 56 1.15 21.31 -0.41
CA ASN A 56 2.56 21.69 -0.26
C ASN A 56 3.23 21.06 0.97
N GLY A 57 4.50 20.67 0.83
CA GLY A 57 5.33 20.17 1.93
C GLY A 57 4.93 18.79 2.45
N LYS A 58 4.19 18.02 1.65
CA LYS A 58 3.64 16.71 2.02
C LYS A 58 4.58 15.56 1.71
N SER A 59 5.36 15.66 0.63
CA SER A 59 6.28 14.63 0.14
C SER A 59 5.57 13.27 0.01
N PRO A 60 4.70 13.10 -1.01
CA PRO A 60 4.05 11.83 -1.27
C PRO A 60 5.11 10.78 -1.66
N ILE A 61 4.95 9.53 -1.22
CA ILE A 61 5.96 8.49 -1.47
C ILE A 61 5.43 7.11 -1.88
N CYS A 62 4.15 6.84 -1.67
CA CYS A 62 3.54 5.57 -2.02
C CYS A 62 2.08 5.82 -2.40
N ILE A 63 1.59 5.04 -3.36
CA ILE A 63 0.20 5.05 -3.79
C ILE A 63 -0.37 3.63 -3.83
N ALA A 64 -1.65 3.51 -3.55
CA ALA A 64 -2.44 2.32 -3.84
C ALA A 64 -3.75 2.74 -4.52
N THR A 65 -4.38 1.79 -5.23
CA THR A 65 -5.66 2.00 -5.92
C THR A 65 -6.61 0.86 -5.63
N GLN A 66 -7.89 1.20 -5.48
CA GLN A 66 -9.03 0.29 -5.49
C GLN A 66 -10.31 1.13 -5.60
N ASP A 67 -11.47 0.52 -5.83
CA ASP A 67 -12.77 1.17 -5.68
C ASP A 67 -13.13 1.26 -4.18
N PHE A 68 -13.00 2.44 -3.58
CA PHE A 68 -13.27 2.66 -2.15
C PHE A 68 -14.74 2.97 -1.87
N ASN A 69 -15.51 3.34 -2.89
CA ASN A 69 -16.89 3.80 -2.74
C ASN A 69 -17.95 2.89 -3.40
N ASN A 70 -17.51 1.78 -4.00
CA ASN A 70 -18.31 0.79 -4.73
C ASN A 70 -19.03 1.36 -5.98
N ASP A 71 -18.45 2.35 -6.66
CA ASP A 71 -18.97 2.93 -7.92
C ASP A 71 -18.34 2.35 -9.20
N LYS A 72 -17.49 1.33 -9.05
CA LYS A 72 -16.72 0.62 -10.09
C LYS A 72 -15.70 1.48 -10.80
N LYS A 73 -15.19 2.51 -10.15
CA LYS A 73 -14.10 3.35 -10.65
C LYS A 73 -12.94 3.27 -9.68
N LEU A 74 -11.74 3.29 -10.23
CA LEU A 74 -10.55 3.26 -9.41
C LEU A 74 -10.34 4.58 -8.68
N ASP A 75 -10.23 4.49 -7.36
CA ASP A 75 -9.84 5.57 -6.47
C ASP A 75 -8.35 5.47 -6.14
N LEU A 76 -7.76 6.51 -5.57
CA LEU A 76 -6.36 6.55 -5.16
C LEU A 76 -6.22 6.92 -3.69
N VAL A 77 -5.27 6.26 -3.03
CA VAL A 77 -4.75 6.69 -1.72
C VAL A 77 -3.26 6.99 -1.86
N VAL A 78 -2.81 8.06 -1.23
CA VAL A 78 -1.40 8.52 -1.25
C VAL A 78 -0.88 8.68 0.17
N ALA A 79 0.26 8.07 0.48
CA ALA A 79 0.96 8.27 1.74
C ALA A 79 1.87 9.51 1.68
N ASN A 80 1.63 10.49 2.57
CA ASN A 80 2.36 11.76 2.59
C ASN A 80 3.37 11.80 3.75
N TYR A 81 4.63 11.52 3.46
CA TYR A 81 5.67 11.25 4.46
C TYR A 81 5.86 12.40 5.47
N TYR A 82 5.97 13.65 5.01
CA TYR A 82 6.08 14.81 5.91
C TYR A 82 4.71 15.38 6.32
N GLY A 83 3.66 15.03 5.58
CA GLY A 83 2.29 15.45 5.85
C GLY A 83 1.64 14.81 7.07
N LYS A 84 2.17 13.67 7.55
CA LYS A 84 1.60 12.84 8.64
C LYS A 84 0.13 12.48 8.40
N ASN A 85 -0.22 12.33 7.12
CA ASN A 85 -1.55 12.01 6.67
C ASN A 85 -1.48 11.14 5.41
N ILE A 86 -2.62 10.60 5.03
CA ILE A 86 -2.87 10.10 3.69
C ILE A 86 -3.86 11.00 2.97
N SER A 87 -3.78 11.04 1.65
CA SER A 87 -4.73 11.71 0.76
C SER A 87 -5.52 10.67 -0.01
N VAL A 88 -6.85 10.75 0.05
CA VAL A 88 -7.77 9.90 -0.71
C VAL A 88 -8.43 10.71 -1.81
N PHE A 89 -8.36 10.20 -3.04
CA PHE A 89 -8.94 10.79 -4.24
C PHE A 89 -9.95 9.81 -4.83
N LEU A 90 -11.23 10.21 -4.86
CA LEU A 90 -12.25 9.39 -5.52
C LEU A 90 -12.21 9.63 -7.04
N GLY A 91 -12.17 8.56 -7.82
CA GLY A 91 -12.11 8.57 -9.27
C GLY A 91 -13.44 8.99 -9.91
N ASN A 92 -13.35 9.67 -11.04
CA ASN A 92 -14.50 9.94 -11.90
C ASN A 92 -14.67 8.89 -13.01
N GLY A 93 -13.68 8.00 -13.19
CA GLY A 93 -13.70 6.90 -14.16
C GLY A 93 -13.28 7.32 -15.56
N ASP A 94 -12.67 8.50 -15.70
CA ASP A 94 -12.14 9.06 -16.95
C ASP A 94 -10.65 9.45 -16.81
N GLY A 95 -9.97 8.94 -15.78
CA GLY A 95 -8.62 9.36 -15.40
C GLY A 95 -8.54 10.63 -14.54
N SER A 96 -9.66 11.30 -14.28
CA SER A 96 -9.73 12.43 -13.35
C SER A 96 -10.22 12.00 -11.96
N PHE A 97 -9.94 12.86 -10.96
CA PHE A 97 -10.31 12.63 -9.57
C PHE A 97 -11.03 13.83 -8.97
N ARG A 98 -11.86 13.56 -7.95
CA ARG A 98 -12.42 14.57 -7.06
C ARG A 98 -11.32 15.20 -6.18
N ASN A 99 -11.66 16.28 -5.50
CA ASN A 99 -10.76 16.87 -4.50
C ASN A 99 -10.39 15.85 -3.42
N GLN A 100 -9.13 15.88 -2.99
CA GLN A 100 -8.66 14.99 -1.94
C GLN A 100 -9.40 15.18 -0.61
N THR A 101 -9.67 14.07 0.06
CA THR A 101 -9.97 14.04 1.50
C THR A 101 -8.74 13.51 2.23
N THR A 102 -8.34 14.17 3.33
CA THR A 102 -7.14 13.78 4.07
C THR A 102 -7.47 13.12 5.39
N TYR A 103 -6.77 12.04 5.72
CA TYR A 103 -6.91 11.34 7.00
C TYR A 103 -5.59 11.36 7.76
N GLN A 104 -5.64 11.69 9.05
CA GLN A 104 -4.45 11.72 9.90
C GLN A 104 -3.91 10.31 10.14
N THR A 105 -2.59 10.16 10.15
CA THR A 105 -1.92 8.88 10.33
C THR A 105 -1.05 8.87 11.59
N GLY A 106 0.03 8.08 11.59
CA GLY A 106 1.20 8.33 12.42
C GLY A 106 2.25 9.21 11.73
N ALA A 107 3.40 9.37 12.39
CA ALA A 107 4.52 10.13 11.81
C ALA A 107 5.19 9.32 10.70
N ASN A 108 5.56 10.00 9.62
CA ASN A 108 6.26 9.42 8.48
C ASN A 108 5.53 8.19 7.90
N PRO A 109 4.26 8.33 7.45
CA PRO A 109 3.58 7.27 6.74
C PRO A 109 4.38 6.91 5.48
N ARG A 110 4.73 5.64 5.35
CA ARG A 110 5.71 5.15 4.37
C ARG A 110 5.12 4.36 3.22
N PHE A 111 4.22 3.46 3.55
CA PHE A 111 3.60 2.54 2.61
C PHE A 111 2.11 2.44 2.94
N VAL A 112 1.30 2.20 1.93
CA VAL A 112 -0.14 2.02 2.06
C VAL A 112 -0.61 0.88 1.16
N ILE A 113 -1.51 0.04 1.67
CA ILE A 113 -2.27 -0.93 0.89
C ILE A 113 -3.77 -0.69 1.07
N ALA A 114 -4.54 -1.14 0.09
CA ALA A 114 -6.00 -1.09 0.08
C ALA A 114 -6.56 -2.52 0.00
N VAL A 115 -7.34 -2.93 1.00
CA VAL A 115 -7.86 -4.30 1.13
C VAL A 115 -9.03 -4.33 2.11
N ASP A 116 -10.02 -5.19 1.90
CA ASP A 116 -11.10 -5.46 2.87
C ASP A 116 -10.57 -6.39 3.97
N LEU A 117 -10.33 -5.89 5.19
CA LEU A 117 -9.77 -6.66 6.31
C LEU A 117 -10.81 -7.29 7.23
N ASN A 118 -12.06 -6.82 7.15
CA ASN A 118 -13.13 -7.19 8.07
C ASN A 118 -14.28 -7.95 7.37
N ASN A 119 -14.09 -8.29 6.10
CA ASN A 119 -15.02 -9.02 5.23
C ASN A 119 -16.40 -8.34 5.08
N ASP A 120 -16.44 -7.00 5.10
CA ASP A 120 -17.67 -6.23 4.92
C ASP A 120 -17.89 -5.75 3.46
N TYR A 121 -16.99 -6.13 2.55
CA TYR A 121 -16.96 -5.71 1.14
C TYR A 121 -16.75 -4.20 0.93
N ILE A 122 -16.21 -3.51 1.94
CA ILE A 122 -15.73 -2.14 1.86
C ILE A 122 -14.21 -2.19 2.02
N ILE A 123 -13.52 -1.42 1.19
CA ILE A 123 -12.06 -1.39 1.21
C ILE A 123 -11.57 -0.62 2.43
N ASP A 124 -10.65 -1.22 3.18
CA ASP A 124 -9.90 -0.59 4.25
C ASP A 124 -8.51 -0.15 3.76
N LEU A 125 -7.87 0.71 4.56
CA LEU A 125 -6.52 1.20 4.29
C LEU A 125 -5.57 0.83 5.42
N VAL A 126 -4.45 0.20 5.09
CA VAL A 126 -3.38 -0.10 6.05
C VAL A 126 -2.14 0.70 5.71
N VAL A 127 -1.63 1.44 6.70
CA VAL A 127 -0.52 2.40 6.53
C VAL A 127 0.61 2.08 7.50
N SER A 128 1.84 1.97 7.01
CA SER A 128 3.02 1.84 7.86
C SER A 128 3.50 3.22 8.29
N ASN A 129 3.62 3.49 9.58
CA ASN A 129 4.09 4.77 10.11
C ASN A 129 5.53 4.61 10.62
N GLU A 130 6.51 4.85 9.74
CA GLU A 130 7.92 4.60 10.01
C GLU A 130 8.38 5.33 11.29
N GLY A 131 8.00 6.60 11.41
CA GLY A 131 8.45 7.49 12.48
C GLY A 131 7.76 7.24 13.82
N GLN A 132 6.77 6.35 13.88
CA GLN A 132 6.08 5.96 15.11
C GLN A 132 6.20 4.47 15.44
N ASN A 133 6.85 3.65 14.60
CA ASN A 133 6.94 2.20 14.78
C ASN A 133 5.56 1.53 14.92
N THR A 134 4.58 2.04 14.17
CA THR A 134 3.22 1.47 14.14
C THR A 134 2.81 1.16 12.71
N ILE A 135 1.87 0.24 12.55
CA ILE A 135 0.92 0.34 11.44
C ILE A 135 -0.36 1.00 11.93
N GLY A 136 -1.09 1.62 11.01
CA GLY A 136 -2.40 2.19 11.24
C GLY A 136 -3.40 1.62 10.25
N ILE A 137 -4.60 1.32 10.72
CA ILE A 137 -5.71 0.82 9.90
C ILE A 137 -6.81 1.87 9.94
N LEU A 138 -7.28 2.29 8.77
CA LEU A 138 -8.48 3.10 8.62
C LEU A 138 -9.54 2.22 7.97
N TYR A 139 -10.55 1.84 8.74
CA TYR A 139 -11.64 1.02 8.21
C TYR A 139 -12.54 1.85 7.31
N GLY A 140 -12.85 1.32 6.14
CA GLY A 140 -13.77 1.91 5.19
C GLY A 140 -15.17 2.01 5.77
N ILE A 141 -15.89 3.04 5.34
CA ILE A 141 -17.33 3.15 5.48
C ILE A 141 -17.91 3.58 4.14
N SER A 142 -19.23 3.42 3.99
CA SER A 142 -19.91 3.69 2.72
C SER A 142 -19.60 5.07 2.15
N GLY A 143 -19.46 5.14 0.82
CA GLY A 143 -19.20 6.39 0.10
C GLY A 143 -17.72 6.79 -0.01
N GLY A 144 -16.78 5.88 0.26
CA GLY A 144 -15.34 6.14 0.08
C GLY A 144 -14.74 7.01 1.18
N THR A 145 -15.27 6.89 2.39
CA THR A 145 -14.73 7.57 3.57
C THR A 145 -14.25 6.54 4.59
N PHE A 146 -13.46 6.99 5.57
CA PHE A 146 -12.79 6.10 6.51
C PHE A 146 -12.96 6.54 7.95
N GLN A 147 -13.04 5.56 8.85
CA GLN A 147 -13.06 5.79 10.30
C GLN A 147 -11.72 6.36 10.78
N PRO A 148 -11.68 6.94 12.00
CA PRO A 148 -10.43 7.30 12.65
C PRO A 148 -9.47 6.10 12.73
N MET A 149 -8.19 6.36 12.51
CA MET A 149 -7.16 5.31 12.47
C MET A 149 -7.03 4.56 13.80
N VAL A 150 -7.04 3.24 13.73
CA VAL A 150 -6.61 2.32 14.81
C VAL A 150 -5.13 2.00 14.61
N LYS A 151 -4.33 2.03 15.68
CA LYS A 151 -2.87 1.84 15.60
C LYS A 151 -2.42 0.57 16.30
N TYR A 152 -1.50 -0.16 15.66
CA TYR A 152 -0.82 -1.33 16.23
C TYR A 152 0.67 -1.07 16.28
N THR A 153 1.29 -1.27 17.45
CA THR A 153 2.75 -1.17 17.59
C THR A 153 3.39 -2.41 16.97
N VAL A 154 4.39 -2.19 16.12
CA VAL A 154 5.14 -3.24 15.42
C VAL A 154 6.65 -3.08 15.70
N GLY A 155 7.51 -3.55 14.80
CA GLY A 155 8.96 -3.33 14.89
C GLY A 155 9.38 -1.89 14.55
N ARG A 156 10.69 -1.63 14.64
CA ARG A 156 11.28 -0.32 14.36
C ARG A 156 11.33 -0.04 12.85
N GLN A 157 10.95 1.18 12.46
CA GLN A 157 10.93 1.64 11.07
C GLN A 157 10.16 0.67 10.14
N PRO A 158 8.85 0.47 10.37
CA PRO A 158 8.01 -0.32 9.48
C PRO A 158 8.04 0.28 8.06
N ASN A 159 8.11 -0.60 7.07
CA ASN A 159 8.28 -0.24 5.66
C ASN A 159 7.16 -0.83 4.80
N VAL A 160 7.34 -2.03 4.24
CA VAL A 160 6.34 -2.65 3.36
C VAL A 160 5.33 -3.45 4.16
N ILE A 161 4.07 -3.41 3.71
CA ILE A 161 2.94 -4.15 4.26
C ILE A 161 2.37 -5.04 3.15
N VAL A 162 2.02 -6.27 3.51
CA VAL A 162 1.21 -7.16 2.68
C VAL A 162 0.10 -7.77 3.53
N ALA A 163 -1.05 -8.05 2.91
CA ALA A 163 -2.16 -8.75 3.54
C ALA A 163 -2.41 -10.07 2.82
N ASN A 164 -2.57 -11.15 3.58
CA ASN A 164 -2.92 -12.48 3.06
C ASN A 164 -3.33 -13.40 4.21
N ASP A 165 -4.00 -14.51 3.90
CA ASP A 165 -4.23 -15.60 4.87
C ASP A 165 -2.92 -16.40 5.06
N PHE A 166 -2.12 -16.04 6.06
CA PHE A 166 -0.81 -16.66 6.30
C PHE A 166 -0.93 -17.88 7.22
N ASN A 167 -1.96 -17.96 8.06
CA ASN A 167 -2.18 -19.07 8.99
C ASN A 167 -3.21 -20.11 8.49
N GLN A 168 -3.82 -19.89 7.32
CA GLN A 168 -4.84 -20.74 6.68
C GLN A 168 -6.17 -20.84 7.44
N ASP A 169 -6.54 -19.79 8.18
CA ASP A 169 -7.81 -19.71 8.89
C ASP A 169 -8.92 -19.01 8.09
N LYS A 170 -8.64 -18.65 6.83
CA LYS A 170 -9.51 -17.92 5.88
C LYS A 170 -9.77 -16.47 6.27
N LYS A 171 -8.92 -15.88 7.11
CA LYS A 171 -8.98 -14.47 7.47
C LYS A 171 -7.69 -13.81 7.01
N LEU A 172 -7.78 -12.53 6.65
CA LEU A 172 -6.60 -11.81 6.25
C LEU A 172 -5.75 -11.46 7.47
N ASP A 173 -4.50 -11.88 7.39
CA ASP A 173 -3.42 -11.48 8.28
C ASP A 173 -2.63 -10.33 7.63
N ILE A 174 -1.84 -9.62 8.43
CA ILE A 174 -0.95 -8.56 7.95
C ILE A 174 0.49 -8.95 8.26
N ALA A 175 1.36 -8.95 7.26
CA ALA A 175 2.81 -9.01 7.45
C ALA A 175 3.43 -7.64 7.16
N VAL A 176 4.34 -7.23 8.03
CA VAL A 176 5.05 -5.94 7.94
C VAL A 176 6.54 -6.19 8.03
N ILE A 177 7.33 -5.73 7.06
CA ILE A 177 8.79 -5.70 7.23
C ILE A 177 9.20 -4.45 8.02
N ASN A 178 10.04 -4.63 9.02
CA ASN A 178 10.54 -3.55 9.85
C ASN A 178 12.04 -3.38 9.60
N LYS A 179 12.39 -2.33 8.85
CA LYS A 179 13.77 -2.08 8.42
C LYS A 179 14.72 -1.92 9.61
N GLY A 180 14.28 -1.23 10.66
CA GLY A 180 15.09 -0.93 11.84
C GLY A 180 15.17 -2.06 12.86
N SER A 181 14.30 -3.07 12.74
CA SER A 181 14.29 -4.27 13.59
C SER A 181 14.79 -5.53 12.88
N ASN A 182 15.03 -5.49 11.56
CA ASN A 182 15.41 -6.64 10.75
C ASN A 182 14.49 -7.85 10.97
N ASN A 183 13.18 -7.61 10.91
CA ASN A 183 12.19 -8.67 11.08
C ASN A 183 10.96 -8.45 10.19
N ILE A 184 10.22 -9.54 9.99
CA ILE A 184 8.81 -9.55 9.60
C ILE A 184 8.00 -9.58 10.90
N TYR A 185 7.06 -8.66 11.06
CA TYR A 185 6.07 -8.65 12.13
C TYR A 185 4.73 -9.04 11.53
N MET A 186 4.19 -10.18 11.95
CA MET A 186 2.95 -10.76 11.46
C MET A 186 1.86 -10.56 12.50
N LEU A 187 0.75 -9.95 12.09
CA LEU A 187 -0.46 -9.75 12.89
C LEU A 187 -1.54 -10.67 12.33
N PHE A 188 -2.05 -11.57 13.16
CA PHE A 188 -3.07 -12.52 12.75
C PHE A 188 -4.46 -11.92 12.92
N GLY A 189 -5.26 -11.91 11.85
CA GLY A 189 -6.57 -11.28 11.80
C GLY A 189 -7.65 -12.14 12.46
N ASP A 190 -8.64 -11.51 13.10
CA ASP A 190 -9.83 -12.21 13.60
C ASP A 190 -10.97 -12.29 12.56
N GLY A 191 -10.80 -11.63 11.40
CA GLY A 191 -11.77 -11.57 10.31
C GLY A 191 -12.85 -10.50 10.47
N ASN A 192 -12.85 -9.76 11.58
CA ASN A 192 -13.74 -8.63 11.89
C ASN A 192 -12.95 -7.33 12.04
N GLY A 193 -11.76 -7.27 11.44
CA GLY A 193 -10.83 -6.15 11.51
C GLY A 193 -9.88 -6.18 12.72
N GLY A 194 -10.05 -7.05 13.71
CA GLY A 194 -9.15 -7.13 14.86
C GLY A 194 -7.91 -7.99 14.61
N PHE A 195 -6.84 -7.75 15.37
CA PHE A 195 -5.58 -8.50 15.31
C PHE A 195 -5.16 -8.99 16.70
N PRO A 196 -5.78 -10.07 17.22
CA PRO A 196 -5.63 -10.50 18.61
C PRO A 196 -4.26 -11.12 18.93
N SER A 197 -3.50 -11.55 17.93
CA SER A 197 -2.20 -12.18 18.15
C SER A 197 -1.19 -11.77 17.08
N ASN A 198 0.08 -11.97 17.38
CA ASN A 198 1.18 -11.64 16.48
C ASN A 198 2.34 -12.62 16.62
N LYS A 199 3.21 -12.63 15.62
CA LYS A 199 4.47 -13.37 15.61
C LYS A 199 5.54 -12.60 14.85
N THR A 200 6.80 -12.81 15.22
CA THR A 200 7.93 -12.18 14.53
C THR A 200 8.86 -13.23 13.93
N TYR A 201 9.44 -12.90 12.78
CA TYR A 201 10.43 -13.71 12.07
C TYR A 201 11.62 -12.84 11.73
N THR A 202 12.83 -13.29 12.02
CA THR A 202 14.05 -12.55 11.68
C THR A 202 14.28 -12.54 10.17
N THR A 203 14.79 -11.42 9.64
CA THR A 203 15.27 -11.31 8.26
C THR A 203 16.77 -11.08 8.23
N GLY A 204 17.34 -10.95 7.03
CA GLY A 204 18.61 -10.29 6.83
C GLY A 204 18.55 -8.80 7.21
N SER A 205 19.65 -8.08 6.97
CA SER A 205 19.83 -6.70 7.41
C SER A 205 19.21 -5.68 6.44
N SER A 206 18.48 -4.71 6.99
CA SER A 206 17.80 -3.65 6.24
C SER A 206 16.86 -4.21 5.16
N PRO A 207 15.78 -4.93 5.56
CA PRO A 207 14.75 -5.38 4.62
C PRO A 207 14.07 -4.17 3.98
N ILE A 208 14.01 -4.16 2.65
CA ILE A 208 13.50 -3.02 1.87
C ILE A 208 12.23 -3.31 1.10
N ASP A 209 12.01 -4.57 0.74
CA ASP A 209 10.87 -4.98 -0.07
C ASP A 209 10.42 -6.40 0.28
N MET A 210 9.15 -6.70 0.03
CA MET A 210 8.52 -7.97 0.37
C MET A 210 7.44 -8.33 -0.66
N ILE A 211 7.47 -9.57 -1.12
CA ILE A 211 6.44 -10.13 -2.00
C ILE A 211 5.90 -11.43 -1.44
N VAL A 212 4.70 -11.80 -1.89
CA VAL A 212 3.96 -12.99 -1.44
C VAL A 212 3.61 -13.87 -2.63
N ALA A 213 4.11 -15.10 -2.65
CA ALA A 213 3.95 -16.04 -3.76
C ALA A 213 4.04 -17.48 -3.26
N ASP A 214 3.35 -18.39 -3.92
CA ASP A 214 3.54 -19.82 -3.70
C ASP A 214 4.81 -20.25 -4.45
N LEU A 215 5.93 -20.45 -3.74
CA LEU A 215 7.22 -20.77 -4.36
C LEU A 215 7.41 -22.26 -4.59
N ASN A 216 6.71 -23.11 -3.83
CA ASN A 216 6.90 -24.55 -3.82
C ASN A 216 5.70 -25.30 -4.46
N ASN A 217 4.70 -24.58 -4.94
CA ASN A 217 3.44 -25.08 -5.50
C ASN A 217 2.63 -25.95 -4.52
N ASP A 218 2.69 -25.66 -3.21
CA ASP A 218 1.90 -26.37 -2.21
C ASP A 218 0.51 -25.75 -1.96
N GLY A 219 0.18 -24.68 -2.69
CA GLY A 219 -1.06 -23.94 -2.58
C GLY A 219 -1.06 -22.89 -1.48
N LYS A 220 0.03 -22.75 -0.71
CA LYS A 220 0.18 -21.78 0.36
C LYS A 220 1.14 -20.70 -0.08
N ARG A 221 0.86 -19.49 0.37
CA ARG A 221 1.62 -18.32 -0.03
C ARG A 221 2.77 -18.10 0.93
N ASP A 222 3.98 -18.13 0.39
CA ASP A 222 5.24 -17.86 1.07
C ASP A 222 5.56 -16.36 1.06
N ILE A 223 6.46 -15.94 1.96
CA ILE A 223 6.97 -14.56 2.02
C ILE A 223 8.43 -14.54 1.55
N ILE A 224 8.74 -13.62 0.64
CA ILE A 224 10.10 -13.36 0.16
C ILE A 224 10.45 -11.91 0.50
N VAL A 225 11.59 -11.71 1.15
CA VAL A 225 12.08 -10.38 1.56
C VAL A 225 13.44 -10.11 0.96
N ALA A 226 13.61 -8.94 0.36
CA ALA A 226 14.89 -8.45 -0.12
C ALA A 226 15.61 -7.63 0.97
N ASN A 227 16.82 -8.04 1.33
CA ASN A 227 17.62 -7.39 2.38
C ASN A 227 18.79 -6.62 1.76
N SER A 228 18.67 -5.29 1.75
CA SER A 228 19.62 -4.42 1.06
C SER A 228 21.02 -4.41 1.69
N ALA A 229 21.13 -4.47 3.02
CA ALA A 229 22.42 -4.30 3.69
C ALA A 229 23.20 -5.62 3.81
N SER A 230 22.50 -6.77 3.96
CA SER A 230 23.13 -8.09 3.91
C SER A 230 23.30 -8.64 2.49
N ALA A 231 22.69 -7.99 1.48
CA ALA A 231 22.72 -8.43 0.09
C ALA A 231 22.23 -9.89 -0.10
N ASP A 232 21.18 -10.26 0.63
CA ASP A 232 20.57 -11.59 0.60
C ASP A 232 19.04 -11.51 0.53
N LEU A 233 18.40 -12.68 0.42
CA LEU A 233 16.96 -12.85 0.52
C LEU A 233 16.62 -13.62 1.79
N THR A 234 15.54 -13.25 2.44
CA THR A 234 14.88 -14.10 3.44
C THR A 234 13.65 -14.73 2.79
N ILE A 235 13.52 -16.05 2.90
CA ILE A 235 12.35 -16.80 2.44
C ILE A 235 11.71 -17.46 3.66
N LEU A 236 10.45 -17.12 3.92
CA LEU A 236 9.63 -17.77 4.93
C LEU A 236 8.60 -18.64 4.23
N LEU A 237 8.84 -19.96 4.25
CA LEU A 237 7.90 -20.93 3.70
C LEU A 237 6.70 -21.08 4.63
N ASN A 238 5.50 -21.04 4.06
CA ASN A 238 4.26 -21.28 4.78
C ASN A 238 4.03 -22.78 4.93
N GLN A 239 4.63 -23.36 5.96
CA GLN A 239 4.46 -24.78 6.27
C GLN A 239 3.33 -24.97 7.28
N CYS A 240 2.53 -26.04 7.14
CA CYS A 240 1.62 -26.41 8.23
C CYS A 240 2.46 -26.66 9.49
N LEU A 241 2.08 -26.01 10.60
CA LEU A 241 2.41 -26.56 11.90
C LEU A 241 1.60 -27.87 12.01
N ASN A 242 2.30 -29.00 11.93
CA ASN A 242 1.71 -30.28 12.37
C ASN A 242 1.50 -30.24 13.89
#